data_AF-A0A0H5QJ59-F1
#
_entry.id   AF-A0A0H5QJ59-F1
#
_cell.length_a   1.000
_cell.length_b   1.000
_cell.length_c   1.000
_cell.angle_alpha   90.00
_cell.angle_beta   90.00
_cell.angle_gamma   90.00
#
_symmetry.space_group_name_H-M   'P 1'
#
loop_
_entity.id
_entity.type
_entity.pdbx_description
1 polymer ?
#
loop_
_entity_poly.entity_id
_entity_poly.type
_entity_poly.pdbx_seq_one_letter_code
_entity_poly.pdbx_strand_id
1 'polypeptide(L)'
;MFRLKANKTSLYKLVGTYEAMPPMRRVTITKAYRVPGWWLKWTDADGLLCVAFFDTCMGKPLLSIEKKEFGGPQVSRVVHDLDTKDLLERGMVEEFTTAAERSQAERRAACGTV
;
A
#
# COMPACT_ATOMS: atom_id res chain seq x y z
N MET A 1 11.29 -11.95 -2.72
CA MET A 1 10.97 -10.54 -2.42
C MET A 1 9.45 -10.37 -2.41
N PHE A 2 8.89 -9.49 -1.59
CA PHE A 2 7.43 -9.27 -1.55
C PHE A 2 7.06 -8.01 -2.32
N ARG A 3 5.96 -8.06 -3.06
CA ARG A 3 5.40 -6.94 -3.80
C ARG A 3 4.00 -6.65 -3.27
N LEU A 4 3.74 -5.39 -2.96
CA LEU A 4 2.40 -4.96 -2.59
C LEU A 4 1.45 -5.09 -3.77
N LYS A 5 0.19 -5.39 -3.46
CA LYS A 5 -0.93 -5.34 -4.38
C LYS A 5 -2.17 -4.86 -3.62
N ALA A 6 -2.87 -3.89 -4.20
CA ALA A 6 -4.12 -3.43 -3.63
C ALA A 6 -5.18 -3.18 -4.69
N ASN A 7 -6.43 -3.43 -4.31
CA ASN A 7 -7.61 -2.98 -5.02
C ASN A 7 -8.43 -2.05 -4.11
N LYS A 8 -9.48 -1.43 -4.64
CA LYS A 8 -10.29 -0.47 -3.89
C LYS A 8 -10.83 -1.07 -2.59
N THR A 9 -11.33 -2.30 -2.65
CA THR A 9 -11.95 -2.98 -1.51
C THR A 9 -10.94 -3.34 -0.43
N SER A 10 -9.79 -3.93 -0.80
CA SER A 10 -8.77 -4.34 0.17
C SER A 10 -8.14 -3.14 0.85
N LEU A 11 -7.80 -2.09 0.09
CA LEU A 11 -7.26 -0.86 0.65
C LEU A 11 -8.28 -0.11 1.52
N TYR A 12 -9.55 -0.06 1.11
CA TYR A 12 -10.62 0.51 1.92
C TYR A 12 -10.77 -0.21 3.26
N LYS A 13 -10.74 -1.54 3.26
CA LYS A 13 -10.83 -2.34 4.49
C LYS A 13 -9.62 -2.12 5.40
N LEU A 14 -8.42 -2.00 4.82
CA LEU A 14 -7.20 -1.72 5.57
C LEU A 14 -7.25 -0.32 6.20
N VAL A 15 -7.64 0.71 5.45
CA VAL A 15 -7.77 2.07 6.02
C VAL A 15 -8.88 2.11 7.08
N GLY A 16 -9.96 1.35 6.88
CA GLY A 16 -11.07 1.24 7.83
C GLY A 16 -10.72 0.61 9.18
N THR A 17 -9.53 0.03 9.37
CA THR A 17 -9.07 -0.39 10.71
C THR A 17 -8.54 0.78 11.54
N TYR A 18 -8.24 1.93 10.90
CA TYR A 18 -7.64 3.11 11.53
C TYR A 18 -8.56 4.33 11.51
N GLU A 19 -9.46 4.42 10.53
CA GLU A 19 -10.32 5.59 10.31
C GLU A 19 -11.77 5.19 10.09
N ALA A 20 -12.69 6.08 10.49
CA ALA A 20 -14.11 5.95 10.17
C ALA A 20 -14.34 6.27 8.69
N MET A 21 -14.54 5.23 7.87
CA MET A 21 -14.64 5.39 6.43
C MET A 21 -16.06 5.74 5.96
N PRO A 22 -16.23 6.70 5.02
CA PRO A 22 -17.51 6.95 4.40
C PRO A 22 -17.91 5.79 3.48
N PRO A 23 -19.17 5.72 3.01
CA PRO A 23 -19.58 4.67 2.06
C PRO A 23 -18.62 4.57 0.87
N MET A 24 -18.20 3.35 0.53
CA MET A 24 -17.14 3.07 -0.45
C MET A 24 -17.33 3.77 -1.82
N ARG A 25 -18.56 4.10 -2.21
CA ARG A 25 -18.87 4.90 -3.41
C ARG A 25 -18.28 6.32 -3.39
N ARG A 26 -18.03 6.90 -2.21
CA ARG A 26 -17.42 8.23 -1.99
C ARG A 26 -15.90 8.19 -1.88
N VAL A 27 -15.30 7.03 -2.10
CA VAL A 27 -13.85 6.82 -1.97
C VAL A 27 -13.24 6.59 -3.34
N THR A 28 -12.06 7.16 -3.59
CA THR A 28 -11.35 7.03 -4.87
C THR A 28 -9.99 6.37 -4.65
N ILE A 29 -9.72 5.28 -5.36
CA ILE A 29 -8.39 4.65 -5.39
C ILE A 29 -7.60 5.15 -6.60
N THR A 30 -6.30 5.34 -6.44
CA THR A 30 -5.40 5.68 -7.54
C THR A 30 -4.08 4.95 -7.35
N LYS A 31 -3.63 4.23 -8.38
CA LYS A 31 -2.30 3.61 -8.37
C LYS A 31 -1.23 4.71 -8.52
N ALA A 32 -0.19 4.66 -7.70
CA ALA A 32 0.91 5.61 -7.79
C ALA A 32 1.70 5.43 -9.09
N TYR A 33 2.16 6.54 -9.66
CA TYR A 33 3.00 6.51 -10.85
C TYR A 33 4.42 6.10 -10.48
N ARG A 34 4.99 5.12 -11.21
CA ARG A 34 6.37 4.59 -11.05
C ARG A 34 6.73 3.98 -9.68
N VAL A 35 5.81 3.93 -8.73
CA VAL A 35 5.99 3.32 -7.41
C VAL A 35 4.93 2.22 -7.23
N PRO A 36 5.26 1.06 -6.64
CA PRO A 36 4.30 0.02 -6.30
C PRO A 36 3.47 0.41 -5.07
N GLY A 37 2.77 1.54 -5.15
CA GLY A 37 1.95 2.10 -4.09
C GLY A 37 0.57 2.54 -4.57
N TRP A 38 -0.34 2.79 -3.64
CA TRP A 38 -1.73 3.18 -3.91
C TRP A 38 -2.16 4.32 -3.00
N TRP A 39 -2.88 5.26 -3.59
CA TRP A 39 -3.59 6.32 -2.90
C TRP A 39 -5.05 5.94 -2.71
N LEU A 40 -5.60 6.24 -1.54
CA LEU A 40 -7.03 6.20 -1.26
C LEU A 40 -7.47 7.58 -0.79
N LYS A 41 -8.43 8.20 -1.48
CA LYS A 41 -8.91 9.55 -1.16
C LYS A 41 -10.38 9.51 -0.75
N TRP A 42 -10.72 10.26 0.29
CA TRP A 42 -12.10 10.45 0.74
C TRP A 42 -12.26 11.79 1.48
N THR A 43 -13.50 12.11 1.83
CA THR A 43 -13.83 13.21 2.73
C THR A 43 -14.39 12.60 4.00
N ASP A 44 -13.87 13.01 5.17
CA ASP A 44 -14.38 12.55 6.46
C ASP A 44 -15.70 13.23 6.84
N ALA A 45 -16.19 12.96 8.05
CA ALA A 45 -17.44 13.53 8.55
C ALA A 45 -17.35 15.04 8.79
N ASP A 46 -16.16 15.55 9.11
CA ASP A 46 -15.89 16.97 9.38
C ASP A 46 -15.62 17.78 8.11
N GLY A 47 -15.61 17.11 6.94
CA GLY A 47 -15.39 17.75 5.64
C GLY A 47 -13.92 17.87 5.24
N LEU A 48 -13.00 17.29 6.01
CA LEU A 48 -11.58 17.30 5.68
C LEU A 48 -11.28 16.35 4.52
N LEU A 49 -10.36 16.77 3.67
CA LEU A 49 -9.81 15.92 2.61
C LEU A 49 -8.81 14.96 3.22
N CYS A 50 -9.15 13.67 3.17
CA CYS A 50 -8.32 12.59 3.67
C CYS A 50 -7.64 11.85 2.52
N VAL A 51 -6.36 11.54 2.70
CA VAL A 51 -5.57 10.80 1.73
C VAL A 51 -4.76 9.74 2.48
N ALA A 52 -5.02 8.46 2.19
CA ALA A 52 -4.14 7.38 2.59
C ALA A 52 -3.17 7.03 1.46
N PHE A 53 -1.93 6.72 1.82
CA PHE A 53 -0.91 6.17 0.93
C PHE A 53 -0.41 4.86 1.48
N PHE A 54 -0.53 3.82 0.66
CA PHE A 54 -0.07 2.46 0.96
C PHE A 54 1.10 2.13 0.04
N ASP A 55 2.28 1.98 0.61
CA ASP A 55 3.53 1.74 -0.10
C ASP A 55 4.51 0.92 0.75
N THR A 56 5.71 0.72 0.22
CA THR A 56 6.82 0.14 0.97
C THR A 56 7.93 1.17 1.14
N CYS A 57 8.36 1.40 2.37
CA CYS A 57 9.54 2.19 2.67
C CYS A 57 10.58 1.29 3.35
N MET A 58 11.82 1.31 2.89
CA MET A 58 12.92 0.50 3.44
C MET A 58 12.59 -1.01 3.58
N GLY A 59 11.83 -1.55 2.63
CA GLY A 59 11.43 -2.96 2.61
C GLY A 59 10.27 -3.31 3.56
N LYS A 60 9.68 -2.34 4.25
CA LYS A 60 8.54 -2.54 5.14
C LYS A 60 7.28 -1.91 4.54
N PRO A 61 6.13 -2.60 4.59
CA PRO A 61 4.87 -2.03 4.14
C PRO A 61 4.36 -0.99 5.15
N LEU A 62 3.93 0.16 4.64
CA LEU A 62 3.44 1.28 5.44
C LEU A 62 2.08 1.75 4.94
N LEU A 63 1.29 2.32 5.86
CA LEU A 63 0.10 3.11 5.54
C LEU A 63 0.24 4.49 6.18
N SER A 64 0.38 5.54 5.38
CA SER A 64 0.29 6.91 5.87
C SER A 64 -1.09 7.48 5.60
N ILE A 65 -1.74 8.07 6.60
CA ILE A 65 -3.03 8.76 6.47
C ILE A 65 -2.82 10.23 6.78
N GLU A 66 -3.13 11.09 5.81
CA GLU A 66 -3.06 12.53 5.91
C GLU A 66 -4.47 13.13 5.87
N LYS A 67 -4.73 14.11 6.74
CA LYS A 67 -5.95 14.93 6.73
C LYS A 67 -5.58 16.38 6.50
N LYS A 68 -6.35 17.06 5.66
CA LYS A 68 -6.15 18.48 5.35
C LYS A 68 -7.45 19.20 5.08
N GLU A 69 -7.45 20.50 5.31
CA GLU A 69 -8.55 21.36 4.92
C GLU A 69 -8.61 21.48 3.38
N PHE A 70 -9.80 21.71 2.83
CA PHE A 70 -9.96 21.88 1.39
C PHE A 70 -9.30 23.19 0.92
N GLY A 71 -8.16 23.07 0.22
CA GLY A 71 -7.35 24.24 -0.19
C GLY A 71 -6.56 24.89 0.95
N GLY A 72 -6.59 24.30 2.15
CA GLY A 72 -5.91 24.79 3.35
C GLY A 72 -4.71 23.93 3.77
N PRO A 73 -4.16 24.18 4.96
CA PRO A 73 -3.01 23.46 5.47
C PRO A 73 -3.35 22.00 5.81
N GLN A 74 -2.28 21.22 5.95
CA GLN A 74 -2.35 19.88 6.52
C GLN A 74 -2.72 19.96 8.00
N VAL A 75 -3.75 19.21 8.40
CA VAL A 75 -4.23 19.13 9.78
C VAL A 75 -3.48 18.05 10.55
N SER A 76 -3.29 16.88 9.93
CA SER A 76 -2.59 15.77 10.57
C SER A 76 -1.97 14.81 9.57
N ARG A 77 -0.96 14.05 10.03
CA ARG A 77 -0.49 12.84 9.36
C ARG A 77 -0.05 11.80 10.37
N VAL A 78 -0.54 10.58 10.18
CA VAL A 78 -0.17 9.41 10.96
C VAL A 78 0.38 8.37 10.01
N VAL A 79 1.44 7.68 10.42
CA VAL A 79 2.06 6.58 9.66
C VAL A 79 1.95 5.32 10.49
N HIS A 80 1.42 4.27 9.89
CA HIS A 80 1.27 2.96 10.50
C HIS A 80 2.25 1.98 9.85
N ASP A 81 3.06 1.34 10.68
CA ASP A 81 3.79 0.14 10.29
C ASP A 81 2.80 -1.00 10.11
N LEU A 82 2.93 -1.75 9.02
CA LEU A 82 2.06 -2.88 8.73
C LEU A 82 2.83 -4.19 8.88
N ASP A 83 2.15 -5.21 9.39
CA ASP A 83 2.71 -6.56 9.46
C ASP A 83 2.55 -7.29 8.12
N THR A 84 3.64 -7.89 7.64
CA THR A 84 3.64 -8.59 6.36
C THR A 84 2.76 -9.84 6.37
N LYS A 85 2.61 -10.54 7.52
CA LYS A 85 1.74 -11.72 7.62
C LYS A 85 0.27 -11.31 7.54
N ASP A 86 -0.14 -10.26 8.25
CA ASP A 86 -1.50 -9.73 8.14
C ASP A 86 -1.82 -9.30 6.69
N LEU A 87 -0.87 -8.64 6.01
CA LEU A 87 -1.07 -8.28 4.61
C LEU A 87 -1.11 -9.48 3.66
N LEU A 88 -0.37 -10.55 3.97
CA LEU A 88 -0.43 -11.80 3.23
C LEU A 88 -1.79 -12.48 3.39
N GLU A 89 -2.30 -12.55 4.62
CA GLU A 89 -3.64 -13.07 4.94
C GLU A 89 -4.75 -12.27 4.26
N ARG A 90 -4.56 -10.96 4.09
CA ARG A 90 -5.45 -10.07 3.32
C ARG A 90 -5.29 -10.18 1.80
N GLY A 91 -4.32 -10.95 1.31
CA GLY A 91 -4.00 -11.06 -0.12
C GLY A 91 -3.47 -9.74 -0.72
N MET A 92 -2.85 -8.90 0.09
CA MET A 92 -2.29 -7.60 -0.30
C MET A 92 -0.79 -7.62 -0.56
N VAL A 93 -0.18 -8.81 -0.50
CA VAL A 93 1.23 -9.07 -0.77
C VAL A 93 1.33 -10.30 -1.68
N GLU A 94 2.20 -10.21 -2.69
CA GLU A 94 2.56 -11.33 -3.55
C GLU A 94 4.08 -11.58 -3.48
N GLU A 95 4.49 -12.84 -3.53
CA GLU A 95 5.90 -13.19 -3.68
C GLU A 95 6.33 -12.95 -5.13
N PHE A 96 7.42 -12.20 -5.31
CA PHE A 96 8.00 -11.91 -6.61
C PHE A 96 9.50 -12.15 -6.57
N THR A 97 9.99 -12.82 -7.61
CA THR A 97 11.43 -12.97 -7.90
C THR A 97 11.84 -11.90 -8.89
N THR A 98 12.84 -11.11 -8.56
CA THR A 98 13.41 -10.13 -9.49
C THR A 98 14.09 -10.83 -10.67
N ALA A 99 14.24 -10.12 -11.79
CA ALA A 99 14.96 -10.65 -12.95
C ALA A 99 16.41 -11.03 -12.59
N ALA A 100 17.05 -10.24 -11.72
CA ALA A 100 18.40 -10.52 -11.22
C ALA A 100 18.45 -11.83 -10.40
N GLU A 101 17.48 -12.05 -9.51
CA GLU A 101 17.38 -13.29 -8.72
C GLU A 101 17.12 -14.51 -9.63
N ARG A 102 16.26 -14.37 -10.65
CA ARG A 102 16.03 -15.43 -11.64
C ARG A 102 17.30 -15.78 -12.40
N SER A 103 17.99 -14.78 -12.95
CA SER A 103 19.25 -15.00 -13.66
C SER A 103 20.35 -15.58 -12.76
N GLN A 104 20.38 -15.23 -11.48
CA GLN A 104 21.32 -15.83 -10.54
C GLN A 104 20.99 -17.30 -10.25
N ALA A 105 19.71 -17.65 -10.09
CA ALA A 105 19.27 -19.03 -9.92
C ALA A 105 19.58 -19.88 -11.15
N GLU A 106 19.32 -19.36 -12.35
CA GLU A 106 19.65 -20.00 -13.63
C GLU A 106 21.17 -20.24 -13.77
N ARG A 107 22.00 -19.24 -13.43
CA ARG A 107 23.47 -19.39 -13.42
C ARG A 107 23.94 -20.43 -12.42
N ARG A 108 23.33 -20.50 -11.22
CA ARG A 108 23.66 -21.51 -10.21
C ARG A 108 23.27 -22.91 -10.67
N ALA A 109 22.10 -23.08 -11.28
CA ALA A 109 21.66 -24.35 -11.85
C ALA A 109 22.58 -24.81 -13.00
N ALA A 110 23.06 -23.90 -13.83
CA ALA A 110 24.02 -24.20 -14.90
C ALA A 110 25.43 -24.60 -14.39
N CYS A 111 25.80 -24.20 -13.17
CA CYS A 111 27.11 -24.50 -12.57
C CYS A 111 27.11 -25.73 -11.64
N GLY A 112 25.93 -26.29 -11.32
CA GLY A 112 25.77 -27.44 -10.41
C GLY A 112 25.82 -28.82 -11.06
N THR A 113 26.09 -28.91 -12.37
CA THR A 113 26.23 -30.18 -13.11
C THR A 113 27.71 -30.47 -13.38
N VAL A 114 28.43 -30.93 -12.35
CA VAL A 114 29.75 -31.58 -12.47
C VAL A 114 29.71 -32.90 -11.73
#